data_AF-A0A919WPY8-F1
#
_entry.id   AF-A0A919WPY8-F1
#
_cell.length_a   1.000
_cell.length_b   1.000
_cell.length_c   1.000
_cell.angle_alpha   90.00
_cell.angle_beta   90.00
_cell.angle_gamma   90.00
#
_symmetry.space_group_name_H-M   'P 1'
#
loop_
_entity.id
_entity.type
_entity.pdbx_description
1 polymer ?
#
loop_
_entity_poly.entity_id
_entity_poly.type
_entity_poly.pdbx_seq_one_letter_code
_entity_poly.pdbx_strand_id
1 'polypeptide(L)' 'MEKNKQTEANKKWQEKNKEKAKYLSDRSRARSFIRNRAELEDIEEFFQLLKDREEVLKSENQNRDEETQSKKKE' A
#
# COMPACT_ATOMS: atom_id res chain seq x y z
N MET A 1 -0.75 -2.39 35.26
CA MET A 1 -0.40 -2.55 33.82
C MET A 1 0.24 -1.26 33.37
N GLU A 2 1.55 -1.26 33.10
CA GLU A 2 2.24 -0.08 32.55
C GLU A 2 1.60 0.30 31.21
N LYS A 3 1.05 1.51 31.13
CA LYS A 3 0.66 2.08 29.83
C LYS A 3 1.94 2.29 29.04
N ASN A 4 2.19 1.40 28.07
CA ASN A 4 3.31 1.49 27.16
C ASN A 4 3.32 2.90 26.54
N LYS A 5 4.32 3.74 26.86
CA LYS A 5 4.38 5.15 26.42
C LYS A 5 4.40 5.30 24.90
N GLN A 6 4.74 4.23 24.18
CA GLN A 6 4.61 4.14 22.73
C GLN A 6 3.16 4.31 22.26
N THR A 7 2.16 3.93 23.07
CA THR A 7 0.75 3.96 22.67
C THR A 7 0.23 5.37 22.44
N GLU A 8 0.56 6.33 23.31
CA GLU A 8 0.07 7.72 23.18
C GLU A 8 0.81 8.49 22.07
N ALA A 9 2.12 8.26 21.92
CA ALA A 9 2.89 8.82 20.82
C ALA A 9 2.44 8.25 19.46
N ASN A 10 2.21 6.94 19.38
CA ASN A 10 1.70 6.28 18.19
C ASN A 10 0.29 6.77 17.85
N LYS A 11 -0.61 6.92 18.83
CA LYS A 11 -1.93 7.50 18.62
C LYS A 11 -1.86 8.90 18.01
N LYS A 12 -1.05 9.79 18.60
CA LYS A 12 -0.86 11.16 18.08
C LYS A 12 -0.28 11.17 16.66
N TRP A 13 0.66 10.26 16.35
CA TRP A 13 1.19 10.14 15.01
C TRP A 13 0.14 9.61 14.02
N GLN A 14 -0.65 8.60 14.42
CA GLN A 14 -1.73 8.04 13.62
C GLN A 14 -2.83 9.06 13.33
N GLU A 15 -3.19 9.90 14.30
CA GLU A 15 -4.17 10.97 14.12
C GLU A 15 -3.72 12.02 13.11
N LYS A 16 -2.42 12.34 13.08
CA LYS A 16 -1.82 13.26 12.09
C LYS A 16 -1.60 12.61 10.73
N ASN A 17 -1.41 11.29 10.69
CA ASN A 17 -1.04 10.53 9.50
C ASN A 17 -2.06 9.43 9.20
N LYS A 18 -3.36 9.75 9.25
CA LYS A 18 -4.44 8.76 9.18
C LYS A 18 -4.34 7.87 7.95
N GLU A 19 -4.08 8.44 6.78
CA GLU A 19 -3.95 7.69 5.53
C GLU A 19 -2.74 6.75 5.54
N LYS A 20 -1.58 7.25 6.00
CA LYS A 20 -0.36 6.43 6.09
C LYS A 20 -0.51 5.32 7.11
N ALA A 21 -1.14 5.61 8.24
CA ALA A 21 -1.44 4.63 9.28
C ALA A 21 -2.38 3.54 8.74
N LYS A 22 -3.45 3.94 8.03
CA LYS A 22 -4.39 3.02 7.39
C LYS A 22 -3.68 2.13 6.36
N TYR A 23 -2.86 2.72 5.49
CA TYR A 23 -2.05 1.96 4.53
C TYR A 23 -1.17 0.91 5.22
N LEU A 24 -0.48 1.28 6.30
CA LEU A 24 0.38 0.35 7.04
C LEU A 24 -0.42 -0.77 7.72
N SER A 25 -1.58 -0.45 8.31
CA SER A 25 -2.45 -1.46 8.93
C SER A 25 -3.00 -2.44 7.89
N ASP A 26 -3.47 -1.94 6.75
CA ASP A 26 -4.06 -2.76 5.69
C ASP A 26 -2.98 -3.67 5.09
N ARG A 27 -1.78 -3.13 4.84
CA ARG A 27 -0.63 -3.92 4.37
C ARG A 27 -0.23 -5.02 5.35
N SER A 28 -0.27 -4.74 6.66
CA SER A 28 0.04 -5.74 7.68
C SER A 28 -1.00 -6.86 7.71
N ARG A 29 -2.28 -6.49 7.65
CA ARG A 29 -3.41 -7.44 7.63
C ARG A 29 -3.37 -8.33 6.38
N ALA A 30 -3.14 -7.75 5.21
CA ALA A 30 -3.03 -8.49 3.95
C ALA A 30 -1.89 -9.53 4.01
N ARG A 31 -0.70 -9.14 4.49
CA ARG A 31 0.43 -10.08 4.66
C ARG A 31 0.10 -11.24 5.59
N SER A 32 -0.57 -10.95 6.70
CA SER A 32 -0.96 -12.00 7.65
C SER A 32 -2.01 -12.94 7.06
N PHE A 33 -2.96 -12.39 6.29
CA PHE A 33 -3.97 -13.19 5.59
C PHE A 33 -3.31 -14.14 4.58
N ILE A 34 -2.49 -13.61 3.66
CA ILE A 34 -1.80 -14.41 2.64
C ILE A 34 -0.94 -15.51 3.28
N ARG A 35 -0.25 -15.22 4.38
CA ARG A 35 0.65 -16.20 5.01
C ARG A 35 -0.09 -17.31 5.76
N ASN A 36 -1.17 -16.97 6.45
CA ASN A 36 -1.72 -17.83 7.51
C ASN A 36 -3.16 -18.30 7.26
N ARG A 37 -3.88 -17.70 6.30
CA ARG A 37 -5.33 -17.93 6.11
C ARG A 37 -5.76 -18.15 4.67
N ALA A 38 -5.02 -17.64 3.70
CA ALA A 38 -5.39 -17.75 2.29
C ALA A 38 -5.38 -19.21 1.82
N GLU A 39 -6.43 -19.58 1.09
CA GLU A 39 -6.56 -20.87 0.41
C GLU A 39 -6.03 -20.77 -1.03
N LEU A 40 -5.97 -21.91 -1.75
CA LEU A 40 -5.39 -21.95 -3.10
C LEU A 40 -6.12 -20.99 -4.06
N GLU A 41 -7.45 -20.96 -3.99
CA GLU A 41 -8.30 -20.08 -4.79
C GLU A 41 -8.01 -18.60 -4.51
N ASP A 42 -7.85 -18.22 -3.23
CA ASP A 42 -7.49 -16.85 -2.84
C ASP A 42 -6.13 -16.44 -3.43
N ILE A 43 -5.15 -17.36 -3.41
CA ILE A 43 -3.81 -17.09 -3.94
C ILE A 43 -3.87 -16.85 -5.45
N GLU A 44 -4.64 -17.65 -6.19
CA GLU A 44 -4.84 -17.47 -7.62
C GLU A 44 -5.52 -16.14 -7.95
N GLU A 45 -6.57 -15.77 -7.21
CA GLU A 45 -7.23 -14.48 -7.36
C GLU A 45 -6.27 -13.32 -7.07
N PHE A 46 -5.49 -13.40 -5.98
CA PHE A 46 -4.53 -12.36 -5.63
C PHE A 46 -3.45 -12.17 -6.68
N PHE A 47 -3.01 -13.22 -7.37
CA PHE A 47 -2.06 -13.06 -8.48
C PHE A 47 -2.66 -12.24 -9.63
N GLN A 48 -3.93 -12.46 -9.98
CA GLN A 48 -4.59 -11.66 -11.02
C GLN A 48 -4.72 -10.20 -10.59
N LEU A 49 -5.19 -9.95 -9.36
CA LEU A 49 -5.33 -8.59 -8.82
C LEU A 49 -3.99 -7.84 -8.77
N LEU A 50 -2.90 -8.54 -8.42
CA LEU A 50 -1.56 -7.96 -8.39
C LEU A 50 -1.06 -7.62 -9.80
N LYS A 51 -1.31 -8.49 -10.77
CA LYS A 51 -0.94 -8.27 -12.17
C LYS A 51 -1.65 -7.04 -12.74
N ASP A 52 -2.97 -6.96 -12.58
CA ASP A 52 -3.76 -5.81 -13.05
C ASP A 52 -3.25 -4.51 -12.42
N ARG A 53 -2.95 -4.53 -11.11
CA ARG A 53 -2.44 -3.34 -10.42
C ARG A 53 -1.06 -2.93 -10.92
N GLU A 54 -0.19 -3.90 -11.21
CA GLU A 54 1.14 -3.65 -11.75
C GLU A 54 1.08 -3.00 -13.13
N GLU A 55 0.19 -3.46 -14.01
CA GLU A 55 -0.03 -2.90 -15.35
C GLU A 55 -0.50 -1.43 -15.26
N VAL A 56 -1.47 -1.15 -14.40
CA VAL A 56 -1.92 0.23 -14.15
C VAL A 56 -0.77 1.10 -13.66
N LEU A 57 0.01 0.65 -12.67
CA LEU A 57 1.17 1.41 -12.15
C LEU A 57 2.25 1.64 -13.20
N LYS A 58 2.51 0.68 -14.09
CA LYS A 58 3.46 0.83 -15.20
C LYS A 58 2.97 1.90 -16.18
N SER A 59 1.70 1.85 -16.57
CA SER A 59 1.11 2.88 -17.45
C SER A 59 1.15 4.28 -16.82
N GLU A 60 0.84 4.40 -15.52
CA GLU A 60 0.91 5.66 -14.78
C GLU A 60 2.33 6.25 -14.77
N ASN A 61 3.36 5.40 -14.63
CA ASN A 61 4.75 5.86 -14.65
C ASN A 61 5.22 6.26 -16.05
N GLN A 62 4.84 5.52 -17.10
CA GLN A 62 5.16 5.88 -18.49
C GLN A 62 4.58 7.25 -18.88
N ASN A 63 3.32 7.51 -18.51
CA ASN A 63 2.66 8.79 -18.78
C ASN A 63 3.35 9.97 -18.06
N ARG A 64 3.84 9.76 -16.83
CA ARG A 64 4.58 10.79 -16.07
C ARG A 64 5.92 11.13 -16.71
N ASP A 65 6.61 10.14 -17.28
CA ASP A 65 7.89 10.34 -17.93
C ASP A 65 7.75 11.12 -19.25
N GLU A 66 6.69 10.86 -20.02
CA GLU A 66 6.35 11.60 -21.25
C GLU A 66 5.97 13.06 -20.97
N GLU A 67 5.14 13.30 -19.94
CA GLU A 67 4.74 14.66 -19.55
C GLU A 67 5.94 15.49 -19.04
N THR A 68 6.90 14.84 -18.36
CA THR A 68 8.13 15.47 -17.88
C THR A 68 9.08 15.81 -19.03
N GLN A 69 9.09 15.03 -20.11
CA GLN A 69 9.89 15.30 -21.31
C GLN A 69 9.29 16.40 -22.19
N SER A 70 7.97 16.50 -22.26
CA SER A 70 7.30 17.55 -23.04
C SER A 70 7.45 18.95 -22.43
N LYS A 71 7.45 19.05 -21.09
CA LYS A 71 7.67 20.32 -20.35
C LYS A 71 9.11 20.85 -20.38
N LYS A 72 10.08 20.04 -20.84
CA LYS A 72 11.49 20.46 -21.01
C LYS A 72 11.82 20.97 -22.42
N LYS A 73 10.87 20.91 -23.36
CA LYS A 73 11.04 21.35 -24.75
C LYS A 73 10.45 22.74 -25.03
N GLU A 74 9.84 23.38 -24.04
CA GLU A 74 9.36 24.76 -24.03
C GLU A 74 10.29 25.63 -23.17
#